data_AF-A0A9E4HSW9-F1
#
_entry.id   AF-A0A9E4HSW9-F1
#
_cell.length_a   1.000
_cell.length_b   1.000
_cell.length_c   1.000
_cell.angle_alpha   90.00
_cell.angle_beta   90.00
_cell.angle_gamma   90.00
#
_symmetry.space_group_name_H-M   'P 1'
#
loop_
_entity.id
_entity.type
_entity.pdbx_description
1 polymer ?
#
loop_
_entity_poly.entity_id
_entity_poly.type
_entity_poly.pdbx_seq_one_letter_code
_entity_poly.pdbx_strand_id
1 'polypeptide(L)'
;IYAIAWRARIAPGTDQVGAVHAISAETGETAWVREQRAATMSLVATGGGLVFGGDVNGRFRALDHETGEVLWEVNLGSPVSGFPITYAVDGRQYVAVSTGTARFLNLTPELRPSQGNNLFVFALP
;
A
#
# COMPACT_ATOMS: atom_id res chain seq x y z
N ILE A 1 -5.73 35.81 -7.01
CA ILE A 1 -5.46 34.36 -7.18
C ILE A 1 -5.90 33.63 -5.93
N TYR A 2 -7.12 33.11 -5.91
CA TYR A 2 -7.63 32.35 -4.77
C TYR A 2 -7.10 30.92 -4.86
N ALA A 3 -6.26 30.51 -3.92
CA ALA A 3 -5.90 29.10 -3.75
C ALA A 3 -6.89 28.47 -2.77
N ILE A 4 -7.51 27.36 -3.17
CA ILE A 4 -8.29 26.53 -2.25
C ILE A 4 -7.29 25.91 -1.27
N ALA A 5 -7.38 26.29 0.00
CA ALA A 5 -6.57 25.69 1.05
C ALA A 5 -7.15 24.33 1.43
N TRP A 6 -6.56 23.25 0.91
CA TRP A 6 -6.89 21.90 1.33
C TRP A 6 -6.14 21.56 2.63
N ARG A 7 -6.88 21.13 3.66
CA ARG A 7 -6.30 20.64 4.92
C ARG A 7 -6.74 19.20 5.14
N ALA A 8 -5.80 18.28 5.01
CA ALA A 8 -5.97 16.90 5.45
C ALA A 8 -6.27 16.85 6.96
N ARG A 9 -7.30 16.12 7.37
CA ARG A 9 -7.57 15.79 8.78
C ARG A 9 -8.03 14.34 8.85
N ILE A 10 -7.71 13.68 9.96
CA ILE A 10 -8.25 12.35 10.26
C ILE A 10 -9.72 12.51 10.66
N ALA A 11 -10.56 11.56 10.25
CA ALA A 11 -11.96 11.54 10.62
C ALA A 11 -12.13 11.36 12.14
N PRO A 12 -13.17 11.96 12.77
CA PRO A 12 -13.46 11.72 14.18
C PRO A 12 -13.68 10.23 14.46
N GLY A 13 -13.17 9.74 15.59
CA GLY A 13 -13.39 8.36 16.05
C GLY A 13 -12.42 7.32 15.48
N THR A 14 -11.45 7.72 14.68
CA THR A 14 -10.37 6.83 14.21
C THR A 14 -9.02 7.55 14.22
N ASP A 15 -7.95 6.79 14.36
CA ASP A 15 -6.58 7.22 14.11
C ASP A 15 -5.99 6.55 12.85
N GLN A 16 -6.76 5.69 12.17
CA GLN A 16 -6.32 5.00 10.95
C GLN A 16 -6.37 5.96 9.76
N VAL A 17 -5.31 5.98 8.94
CA VAL A 17 -5.19 6.88 7.78
C VAL A 17 -5.25 6.12 6.46
N GLY A 18 -4.80 4.87 6.45
CA GLY A 18 -4.88 3.98 5.30
C GLY A 18 -5.92 2.90 5.50
N ALA A 19 -6.53 2.49 4.40
CA ALA A 19 -7.32 1.28 4.36
C ALA A 19 -7.17 0.60 2.99
N VAL A 20 -7.29 -0.72 2.96
CA VAL A 20 -7.53 -1.50 1.74
C VAL A 20 -8.93 -2.06 1.84
N HIS A 21 -9.72 -1.89 0.79
CA HIS A 21 -11.09 -2.40 0.72
C HIS A 21 -11.20 -3.39 -0.42
N ALA A 22 -11.76 -4.57 -0.15
CA ALA A 22 -12.25 -5.46 -1.20
C ALA A 22 -13.74 -5.21 -1.39
N ILE A 23 -14.11 -4.74 -2.58
CA ILE A 23 -15.47 -4.37 -2.93
C ILE A 23 -15.87 -5.17 -4.16
N SER A 24 -17.01 -5.84 -4.09
CA SER A 24 -17.62 -6.48 -5.26
C SER A 24 -17.98 -5.42 -6.29
N ALA A 25 -17.44 -5.54 -7.50
CA ALA A 25 -17.80 -4.64 -8.59
C ALA A 25 -19.24 -4.85 -9.07
N GLU A 26 -19.81 -6.05 -8.86
CA GLU A 26 -21.16 -6.40 -9.27
C GLU A 26 -22.22 -5.84 -8.31
N THR A 27 -21.98 -5.97 -7.00
CA THR A 27 -22.98 -5.64 -5.97
C THR A 27 -22.67 -4.34 -5.22
N GLY A 28 -21.44 -3.86 -5.27
CA GLY A 28 -20.95 -2.74 -4.46
C GLY A 28 -20.73 -3.10 -2.98
N GLU A 29 -20.94 -4.36 -2.60
CA GLU A 29 -20.76 -4.82 -1.23
C GLU A 29 -19.28 -4.94 -0.88
N THR A 30 -18.93 -4.51 0.33
CA THR A 30 -17.57 -4.65 0.85
C THR A 30 -17.43 -6.02 1.49
N ALA A 31 -16.57 -6.86 0.92
CA ALA A 31 -16.25 -8.18 1.47
C ALA A 31 -15.41 -8.05 2.74
N TRP A 32 -14.39 -7.19 2.71
CA TRP A 32 -13.55 -6.89 3.86
C TRP A 32 -12.91 -5.50 3.78
N VAL A 33 -12.53 -4.98 4.94
CA VAL A 33 -11.75 -3.75 5.09
C VAL A 33 -10.56 -4.03 5.97
N ARG A 34 -9.38 -3.61 5.52
CA ARG A 34 -8.13 -3.68 6.26
C ARG A 34 -7.64 -2.26 6.54
N GLU A 35 -7.90 -1.78 7.74
CA GLU A 35 -7.42 -0.47 8.19
C GLU A 35 -5.98 -0.53 8.70
N GLN A 36 -5.28 0.59 8.57
CA GLN A 36 -3.91 0.74 9.04
C GLN A 36 -3.57 2.19 9.35
N ARG A 37 -2.63 2.36 10.30
CA ARG A 37 -2.23 3.67 10.79
C ARG A 37 -1.60 4.53 9.70
N ALA A 38 -0.70 3.95 8.91
CA ALA A 38 -0.07 4.60 7.77
C ALA A 38 -1.03 4.68 6.58
N ALA A 39 -1.01 5.77 5.82
CA ALA A 39 -1.74 5.86 4.56
C ALA A 39 -1.33 4.72 3.60
N THR A 40 -2.32 4.05 3.03
CA THR A 40 -2.12 3.04 1.98
C THR A 40 -1.85 3.75 0.66
N MET A 41 -0.96 3.19 -0.16
CA MET A 41 -0.67 3.66 -1.50
C MET A 41 -1.24 2.68 -2.54
N SER A 42 -0.55 2.48 -3.65
CA SER A 42 -1.01 1.67 -4.76
C SER A 42 -0.96 0.17 -4.46
N LEU A 43 -1.84 -0.58 -5.12
CA LEU A 43 -2.00 -2.03 -5.00
C LEU A 43 -1.90 -2.70 -6.37
N VAL A 44 -1.54 -3.99 -6.39
CA VAL A 44 -1.69 -4.86 -7.55
C VAL A 44 -2.25 -6.21 -7.12
N ALA A 45 -3.31 -6.66 -7.78
CA ALA A 45 -3.89 -7.99 -7.58
C ALA A 45 -3.31 -8.98 -8.60
N THR A 46 -3.24 -10.25 -8.22
CA THR A 46 -2.70 -11.33 -9.06
C THR A 46 -3.70 -12.48 -9.19
N GLY A 47 -3.60 -13.25 -10.28
CA GLY A 47 -4.41 -14.46 -10.46
C GLY A 47 -4.09 -15.59 -9.49
N GLY A 48 -3.02 -15.47 -8.70
CA GLY A 48 -2.65 -16.43 -7.65
C GLY A 48 -3.31 -16.17 -6.29
N GLY A 49 -4.28 -15.26 -6.22
CA GLY A 49 -5.01 -14.96 -4.99
C GLY A 49 -4.29 -14.02 -4.02
N LEU A 50 -3.27 -13.30 -4.50
CA LEU A 50 -2.51 -12.33 -3.70
C LEU A 50 -2.75 -10.90 -4.18
N VAL A 51 -2.83 -9.98 -3.22
CA VAL A 51 -2.78 -8.52 -3.43
C VAL A 51 -1.49 -7.98 -2.83
N PHE A 52 -0.65 -7.35 -3.64
CA PHE A 52 0.55 -6.66 -3.17
C PHE A 52 0.29 -5.17 -3.02
N GLY A 53 0.83 -4.57 -1.97
CA GLY A 53 0.61 -3.18 -1.66
C GLY A 53 1.59 -2.65 -0.65
N GLY A 54 1.76 -1.33 -0.61
CA GLY A 54 2.59 -0.72 0.42
C GLY A 54 2.00 0.55 1.00
N ASP A 55 2.64 0.99 2.07
CA ASP A 55 2.22 2.16 2.82
C ASP A 55 3.30 3.23 2.91
N VAL A 56 2.88 4.40 3.37
CA VAL A 56 3.77 5.55 3.50
C VAL A 56 4.84 5.38 4.57
N ASN A 57 4.75 4.36 5.44
CA ASN A 57 5.76 4.03 6.44
C ASN A 57 6.78 2.98 5.92
N GLY A 58 6.71 2.65 4.63
CA GLY A 58 7.65 1.76 3.97
C GLY A 58 7.37 0.27 4.15
N ARG A 59 6.22 -0.10 4.72
CA ARG A 59 5.82 -1.51 4.79
C ARG A 59 5.24 -1.93 3.44
N PHE A 60 5.83 -2.94 2.82
CA PHE A 60 5.34 -3.59 1.61
C PHE A 60 4.83 -4.98 1.98
N ARG A 61 3.63 -5.32 1.53
CA ARG A 61 2.84 -6.47 2.00
C ARG A 61 2.32 -7.29 0.82
N ALA A 62 2.15 -8.58 1.06
CA ALA A 62 1.27 -9.45 0.31
C ALA A 62 0.08 -9.82 1.20
N LEU A 63 -1.12 -9.57 0.71
CA LEU A 63 -2.38 -9.87 1.37
C LEU A 63 -3.09 -11.01 0.66
N ASP A 64 -3.78 -11.85 1.43
CA ASP A 64 -4.79 -12.76 0.90
C ASP A 64 -5.95 -11.94 0.31
N HIS A 65 -6.37 -12.25 -0.92
CA HIS A 65 -7.41 -11.48 -1.61
C HIS A 65 -8.83 -11.72 -1.07
N GLU A 66 -9.10 -12.87 -0.46
CA GLU A 66 -10.43 -13.22 0.07
C GLU A 66 -10.63 -12.69 1.48
N THR A 67 -9.56 -12.64 2.29
CA THR A 67 -9.65 -12.30 3.72
C THR A 67 -9.01 -10.97 4.09
N GLY A 68 -8.08 -10.46 3.28
CA GLY A 68 -7.27 -9.29 3.61
C GLY A 68 -6.18 -9.54 4.67
N GLU A 69 -5.92 -10.80 5.03
CA GLU A 69 -4.84 -11.20 5.95
C GLU A 69 -3.47 -10.88 5.34
N VAL A 70 -2.50 -10.42 6.16
CA VAL A 70 -1.10 -10.29 5.68
C VAL A 70 -0.45 -11.66 5.71
N LEU A 71 -0.07 -12.16 4.53
CA LEU A 71 0.66 -13.40 4.40
C LEU A 71 2.18 -13.17 4.40
N TRP A 72 2.61 -11.99 3.96
CA TRP A 72 4.02 -11.59 3.96
C TRP A 72 4.17 -10.08 4.07
N GLU A 73 5.25 -9.64 4.73
CA GLU A 73 5.56 -8.21 4.91
C GLU A 73 7.06 -7.97 5.02
N VAL A 74 7.52 -6.86 4.42
CA VAL A 74 8.87 -6.35 4.55
C VAL A 74 8.84 -4.84 4.78
N ASN A 75 9.80 -4.32 5.55
CA ASN A 75 10.03 -2.88 5.64
C ASN A 75 11.13 -2.47 4.66
N LEU A 76 10.78 -1.62 3.69
CA LEU A 76 11.68 -1.07 2.68
C LEU A 76 12.38 0.21 3.15
N GLY A 77 12.07 0.68 4.37
CA GLY A 77 12.68 1.81 5.05
C GLY A 77 12.18 3.18 4.59
N SER A 78 11.68 3.29 3.37
CA SER A 78 11.15 4.52 2.75
C SER A 78 9.73 4.30 2.24
N PRO A 79 8.90 5.36 2.10
CA PRO A 79 7.51 5.21 1.68
C PRO A 79 7.38 4.42 0.38
N VAL A 80 6.44 3.48 0.33
CA VAL A 80 6.13 2.71 -0.88
C VAL A 80 5.23 3.54 -1.77
N SER A 81 5.81 4.53 -2.45
CA SER A 81 5.07 5.54 -3.22
C SER A 81 4.80 5.16 -4.68
N GLY A 82 5.44 4.11 -5.20
CA GLY A 82 5.22 3.61 -6.56
C GLY A 82 4.00 2.71 -6.70
N PHE A 83 3.65 2.39 -7.96
CA PHE A 83 2.66 1.37 -8.30
C PHE A 83 3.39 0.03 -8.43
N PRO A 84 3.13 -0.96 -7.54
CA PRO A 84 3.73 -2.28 -7.69
C PRO A 84 3.29 -2.91 -9.01
N ILE A 85 4.20 -3.63 -9.67
CA ILE A 85 3.90 -4.40 -10.88
C ILE A 85 4.38 -5.85 -10.69
N THR A 86 3.81 -6.76 -11.47
CA THR A 86 4.31 -8.13 -11.59
C THR A 86 4.56 -8.49 -13.06
N TYR A 87 5.59 -9.30 -13.30
CA TYR A 87 5.98 -9.77 -14.64
C TYR A 87 6.66 -11.13 -14.51
N ALA A 88 6.87 -11.83 -15.62
CA ALA A 88 7.58 -13.11 -15.65
C ALA A 88 8.76 -13.07 -16.64
N VAL A 89 9.86 -13.72 -16.26
CA VAL A 89 11.05 -13.93 -17.11
C VAL A 89 11.44 -15.39 -16.96
N ASP A 90 11.55 -16.12 -18.08
CA ASP A 90 11.91 -17.54 -18.13
C ASP A 90 11.08 -18.42 -17.17
N GLY A 91 9.77 -18.16 -17.10
CA GLY A 91 8.84 -18.89 -16.25
C GLY A 91 8.88 -18.51 -14.76
N ARG A 92 9.77 -17.61 -14.33
CA ARG A 92 9.82 -17.10 -12.96
C ARG A 92 9.07 -15.78 -12.84
N GLN A 93 8.14 -15.70 -11.89
CA GLN A 93 7.39 -14.48 -11.59
C GLN A 93 8.19 -13.56 -10.66
N TYR A 94 8.13 -12.26 -10.95
CA TYR A 94 8.73 -11.19 -10.18
C TYR A 94 7.69 -10.17 -9.77
N VAL A 95 7.92 -9.51 -8.64
CA VAL A 95 7.15 -8.34 -8.19
C VAL A 95 8.13 -7.19 -8.01
N ALA A 96 7.88 -6.07 -8.66
CA ALA A 96 8.72 -4.87 -8.57
C ALA A 96 7.94 -3.70 -7.98
N VAL A 97 8.59 -2.94 -7.11
CA VAL A 97 8.01 -1.77 -6.45
C VAL A 97 9.08 -0.73 -6.15
N SER A 98 8.74 0.54 -6.33
CA SER A 98 9.64 1.65 -5.98
C SER A 98 9.24 2.31 -4.67
N THR A 99 10.25 2.70 -3.91
CA THR A 99 10.12 3.62 -2.78
C THR A 99 10.44 5.05 -3.20
N GLY A 100 9.93 6.02 -2.46
CA GLY A 100 10.18 7.43 -2.71
C GLY A 100 9.36 8.33 -1.79
N THR A 101 9.16 9.58 -2.19
CA THR A 101 8.40 10.55 -1.38
C THR A 101 6.90 10.23 -1.39
N ALA A 102 6.25 10.32 -0.23
CA ALA A 102 4.81 10.14 -0.10
C ALA A 102 4.09 11.38 0.44
N ARG A 103 2.78 11.41 0.21
CA ARG A 103 1.84 12.37 0.82
C ARG A 103 1.30 11.80 2.14
N PHE A 104 0.56 12.62 2.90
CA PHE A 104 -0.15 12.23 4.12
C PHE A 104 0.71 11.83 5.34
N LEU A 105 2.05 11.91 5.25
CA LEU A 105 2.94 11.75 6.41
C LEU A 105 2.63 12.75 7.54
N ASN A 106 2.10 13.92 7.21
CA ASN A 106 1.67 14.91 8.20
C ASN A 106 0.48 14.45 9.06
N LEU A 107 -0.25 13.40 8.66
CA LEU A 107 -1.32 12.77 9.45
C LEU A 107 -0.77 11.69 10.39
N THR A 108 0.49 11.30 10.22
CA THR A 108 1.18 10.24 10.98
C THR A 108 2.57 10.73 11.43
N PRO A 109 2.68 11.85 12.18
CA PRO A 109 3.96 12.47 12.52
C PRO A 109 4.90 11.59 13.37
N GLU A 110 4.36 10.57 14.03
CA GLU A 110 5.10 9.55 14.75
C GLU A 110 5.80 8.54 13.83
N LEU A 111 5.33 8.38 12.59
CA LEU A 111 5.94 7.52 11.58
C LEU A 111 7.04 8.29 10.86
N ARG A 112 8.28 7.80 10.97
CA ARG A 112 9.48 8.47 10.48
C ARG A 112 10.25 7.59 9.49
N PRO A 113 9.67 7.28 8.32
CA PRO A 113 10.40 6.57 7.27
C PRO A 113 11.53 7.45 6.72
N SER A 114 12.55 6.83 6.15
CA SER A 114 13.59 7.55 5.41
C SER A 114 13.06 8.02 4.05
N GLN A 115 13.80 8.90 3.37
CA GLN A 115 13.40 9.49 2.08
C GLN A 115 14.21 8.90 0.91
N GLY A 116 14.48 7.60 0.95
CA GLY A 116 15.21 6.89 -0.09
C GLY A 116 14.36 6.67 -1.34
N ASN A 117 14.99 6.76 -2.51
CA ASN A 117 14.38 6.40 -3.78
C ASN A 117 15.07 5.14 -4.30
N ASN A 118 14.43 3.99 -4.11
CA ASN A 118 14.98 2.69 -4.51
C ASN A 118 13.94 1.88 -5.28
N LEU A 119 14.40 1.03 -6.20
CA LEU A 119 13.60 -0.03 -6.82
C LEU A 119 13.93 -1.36 -6.14
N PHE A 120 12.90 -2.06 -5.68
CA PHE A 120 13.01 -3.41 -5.13
C PHE A 120 12.34 -4.41 -6.08
N VAL A 121 12.95 -5.59 -6.21
CA VAL A 121 12.42 -6.70 -7.01
C VAL A 121 12.44 -7.96 -6.15
N PHE A 122 11.30 -8.64 -6.06
CA PHE A 122 11.09 -9.85 -5.26
C PHE A 122 10.75 -11.02 -6.17
N ALA A 123 11.22 -12.21 -5.79
CA ALA A 123 10.80 -13.49 -6.35
C ALA A 123 10.96 -14.57 -5.27
N LEU A 124 10.19 -15.66 -5.39
CA LEU A 124 10.44 -16.87 -4.61
C LEU A 124 11.84 -17.43 -4.95
N PRO A 125 12.54 -18.08 -4.00
CA PRO A 125 13.90 -18.58 -4.18
C PRO A 125 14.08 -19.45 -5.42
#